data_AF-A0A3E0DUK2-F1
#
_entry.id   AF-A0A3E0DUK2-F1
#
_cell.length_a   1.000
_cell.length_b   1.000
_cell.length_c   1.000
_cell.angle_alpha   90.00
_cell.angle_beta   90.00
_cell.angle_gamma   90.00
#
_symmetry.space_group_name_H-M   'P 1'
#
loop_
_entity.id
_entity.type
_entity.pdbx_description
1 polymer ?
#
loop_
_entity_poly.entity_id
_entity_poly.type
_entity_poly.pdbx_seq_one_letter_code
_entity_poly.pdbx_strand_id
1 'polypeptide(L)'
;MKEAYLEIVELDNGDIVLRPVGDDGEVTEALATLSISDDTKSYLKERYFELAKCMFHAGIDFIYSEEPVFGGEAEALDDMDLRPKILH
;
A
#
# COMPACT_ATOMS: atom_id res chain seq x y z
N MET A 1 -15.43 7.25 9.97
CA MET A 1 -14.37 7.96 9.23
C MET A 1 -15.06 8.83 8.19
N LYS A 2 -14.61 10.06 7.94
CA LYS A 2 -14.98 10.74 6.68
C LYS A 2 -14.64 9.75 5.56
N GLU A 3 -15.56 9.48 4.65
CA GLU A 3 -15.28 8.70 3.44
C GLU A 3 -14.28 9.50 2.60
N ALA A 4 -13.00 9.36 2.93
CA ALA A 4 -11.93 9.91 2.12
C ALA A 4 -11.80 8.99 0.90
N TYR A 5 -12.15 9.50 -0.27
CA TYR A 5 -11.82 8.83 -1.51
C TYR A 5 -10.30 8.73 -1.60
N LEU A 6 -9.78 7.55 -1.92
CA LEU A 6 -8.36 7.32 -2.10
C LEU A 6 -8.02 7.32 -3.59
N GLU A 7 -6.86 7.85 -3.93
CA GLU A 7 -6.29 7.80 -5.27
C GLU A 7 -4.91 7.11 -5.25
N ILE A 8 -4.60 6.46 -6.37
CA ILE A 8 -3.30 5.83 -6.63
C ILE A 8 -2.61 6.65 -7.70
N VAL A 9 -1.44 7.19 -7.37
CA VAL A 9 -0.72 8.15 -8.21
C VAL A 9 0.72 7.68 -8.40
N GLU A 10 1.20 7.70 -9.65
CA GLU A 10 2.63 7.57 -9.94
C GLU A 10 3.29 8.94 -9.86
N LEU A 11 4.35 9.04 -9.06
CA LEU A 11 5.15 10.25 -8.89
C LEU A 11 6.23 10.34 -9.99
N ASP A 12 6.82 11.51 -10.17
CA ASP A 12 7.87 11.76 -11.18
C ASP A 12 9.13 10.90 -10.96
N ASN A 13 9.37 10.43 -9.73
CA ASN A 13 10.47 9.52 -9.40
C ASN A 13 10.12 8.04 -9.69
N GLY A 14 8.91 7.76 -10.17
CA GLY A 14 8.40 6.43 -10.47
C GLY A 14 7.92 5.63 -9.26
N ASP A 15 7.84 6.23 -8.07
CA ASP A 15 7.15 5.61 -6.94
C ASP A 15 5.63 5.71 -7.14
N ILE A 16 4.91 4.72 -6.62
CA ILE A 16 3.45 4.69 -6.70
C ILE A 16 2.90 4.86 -5.30
N VAL A 17 2.08 5.89 -5.08
CA VAL A 17 1.54 6.24 -3.77
C VAL A 17 0.03 6.05 -3.70
N LEU A 18 -0.44 5.67 -2.52
CA LEU A 18 -1.84 5.73 -2.13
C LEU A 18 -2.03 6.95 -1.23
N ARG A 19 -2.96 7.84 -1.58
CA ARG A 19 -3.24 9.05 -0.79
C ARG A 19 -4.71 9.46 -0.86
N PRO A 20 -5.22 10.28 0.07
CA PRO A 20 -6.56 10.86 -0.04
C PRO A 20 -6.65 11.76 -1.27
N VAL A 21 -7.79 11.78 -1.94
CA VAL A 21 -8.07 12.78 -2.97
C VAL A 21 -8.06 14.17 -2.31
N GLY A 22 -7.24 15.08 -2.84
CA GLY A 22 -7.23 16.49 -2.44
C GLY A 22 -8.23 17.34 -3.22
N ASP A 23 -8.53 18.53 -2.71
CA ASP A 23 -9.33 19.51 -3.45
C ASP A 23 -8.48 20.20 -4.53
N ASP A 24 -9.07 20.45 -5.71
CA ASP A 24 -8.52 21.18 -6.87
C ASP A 24 -7.00 21.48 -6.87
N GLY A 25 -6.19 20.44 -7.15
CA GLY A 25 -4.74 20.55 -7.29
C GLY A 25 -3.93 20.45 -5.99
N GLU A 26 -4.59 20.24 -4.85
CA GLU A 26 -3.92 19.97 -3.57
C GLU A 26 -3.31 18.57 -3.56
N VAL A 27 -2.00 18.52 -3.34
CA VAL A 27 -1.27 17.27 -3.11
C VAL A 27 -1.37 16.92 -1.64
N THR A 28 -2.08 15.84 -1.35
CA THR A 28 -2.21 15.29 0.00
C THR A 28 -1.03 14.40 0.36
N GLU A 29 -0.83 14.18 1.66
CA GLU A 29 0.22 13.30 2.18
C GLU A 29 -0.04 11.84 1.80
N ALA A 30 1.01 11.14 1.37
CA ALA A 30 0.94 9.73 1.02
C ALA A 30 0.72 8.87 2.27
N LEU A 31 -0.28 8.00 2.22
CA LEU A 31 -0.56 7.00 3.27
C LEU A 31 0.34 5.77 3.13
N ALA A 32 0.70 5.44 1.90
CA ALA A 32 1.59 4.34 1.57
C ALA A 32 2.34 4.63 0.27
N THR A 33 3.58 4.13 0.18
CA THR A 33 4.43 4.23 -0.99
C THR A 33 4.89 2.83 -1.41
N LEU A 34 4.74 2.52 -2.69
CA LEU A 34 5.23 1.31 -3.32
C LEU A 34 6.35 1.67 -4.30
N SER A 35 7.56 1.22 -3.99
CA SER A 35 8.71 1.31 -4.90
C SER A 35 8.90 -0.04 -5.59
N ILE A 36 8.88 -0.03 -6.93
CA ILE A 36 9.11 -1.21 -7.76
C ILE A 36 10.48 -1.05 -8.42
N SER A 37 11.32 -2.10 -8.34
CA SER A 37 12.65 -2.06 -8.94
C SER A 37 12.60 -1.86 -10.45
N ASP A 38 13.61 -1.20 -11.02
CA ASP A 38 13.70 -0.93 -12.46
C ASP A 38 13.68 -2.22 -13.29
N ASP A 39 14.30 -3.30 -12.80
CA ASP A 39 14.26 -4.61 -13.44
C ASP A 39 12.81 -5.14 -13.56
N THR A 40 12.03 -5.01 -12.49
CA THR A 40 10.63 -5.44 -12.44
C THR A 40 9.76 -4.55 -13.31
N LYS A 41 9.97 -3.23 -13.28
CA LYS A 41 9.29 -2.27 -14.17
C LYS A 41 9.59 -2.58 -15.64
N SER A 42 10.84 -2.88 -15.97
CA SER A 42 11.26 -3.24 -17.34
C SER A 42 10.63 -4.55 -17.80
N TYR A 43 10.55 -5.54 -16.91
CA TYR A 43 9.92 -6.82 -17.18
C TYR A 43 8.41 -6.71 -17.39
N LEU A 44 7.72 -5.96 -16.52
CA LEU A 44 6.27 -5.79 -16.54
C LEU A 44 5.80 -4.73 -17.55
N LYS A 45 6.67 -3.79 -17.93
CA LYS A 45 6.33 -2.60 -18.74
C LYS A 45 5.12 -1.89 -18.11
N GLU A 46 4.17 -1.41 -18.90
CA GLU A 46 2.95 -0.73 -18.42
C GLU A 46 2.15 -1.52 -17.36
N ARG A 47 2.39 -2.83 -17.20
CA ARG A 47 1.73 -3.66 -16.20
C ARG A 47 2.26 -3.47 -14.76
N TYR A 48 3.36 -2.76 -14.53
CA TYR A 48 3.81 -2.49 -13.14
C TYR A 48 2.81 -1.61 -12.40
N PHE A 49 2.15 -0.68 -13.10
CA PHE A 49 1.12 0.17 -12.50
C PHE A 49 -0.15 -0.63 -12.19
N GLU A 50 -0.51 -1.58 -13.05
CA GLU A 50 -1.60 -2.54 -12.77
C GLU A 50 -1.30 -3.43 -11.56
N LEU A 51 -0.05 -3.88 -11.42
CA LEU A 51 0.39 -4.61 -10.23
C LEU A 51 0.17 -3.77 -8.96
N ALA A 52 0.60 -2.51 -8.96
CA ALA A 52 0.43 -1.61 -7.82
C ALA A 52 -1.05 -1.42 -7.45
N LYS A 53 -1.92 -1.22 -8.45
CA LYS A 53 -3.38 -1.13 -8.23
C LYS A 53 -3.91 -2.40 -7.56
N CYS A 54 -3.58 -3.57 -8.09
CA CYS A 54 -4.00 -4.84 -7.51
C CYS A 54 -3.50 -5.01 -6.07
N MET A 55 -2.26 -4.61 -5.76
CA MET A 55 -1.70 -4.72 -4.41
C MET A 55 -2.44 -3.83 -3.41
N PHE A 56 -2.70 -2.56 -3.76
CA PHE A 56 -3.44 -1.66 -2.87
C PHE A 56 -4.89 -2.10 -2.70
N HIS A 57 -5.57 -2.49 -3.77
CA HIS A 57 -6.94 -3.00 -3.69
C HIS A 57 -7.02 -4.27 -2.83
N ALA A 58 -6.16 -5.25 -3.07
CA ALA A 58 -6.14 -6.49 -2.29
C ALA A 58 -5.86 -6.23 -0.81
N GLY A 59 -4.92 -5.32 -0.48
CA GLY A 59 -4.62 -4.95 0.90
C GLY A 59 -5.79 -4.25 1.60
N ILE A 60 -6.46 -3.33 0.91
CA ILE A 60 -7.66 -2.65 1.42
C ILE A 60 -8.78 -3.68 1.64
N ASP A 61 -9.12 -4.46 0.62
CA ASP A 61 -10.17 -5.47 0.68
C ASP A 61 -9.91 -6.48 1.79
N PHE A 62 -8.65 -6.89 1.98
CA PHE A 62 -8.24 -7.79 3.05
C PHE A 62 -8.51 -7.20 4.44
N ILE A 63 -8.13 -5.94 4.70
CA ILE A 63 -8.34 -5.30 6.01
C ILE A 63 -9.82 -5.06 6.32
N TYR A 64 -10.64 -4.79 5.29
CA TYR A 64 -12.08 -4.62 5.45
C TYR A 64 -12.86 -5.94 5.39
N SER A 65 -12.24 -7.05 5.03
CA SER A 65 -12.87 -8.37 5.10
C SER A 65 -13.07 -8.77 6.57
N GLU A 66 -14.24 -9.33 6.89
CA GLU A 66 -14.59 -9.75 8.25
C GLU A 66 -13.83 -11.02 8.72
N GLU A 67 -12.90 -11.54 7.90
CA GLU A 67 -12.12 -12.73 8.21
C GLU A 67 -10.80 -12.37 8.94
N PRO A 68 -10.60 -12.84 10.18
CA PRO A 68 -9.33 -12.63 10.88
C PRO A 68 -8.29 -13.60 10.33
N VAL A 69 -7.33 -13.12 9.53
CA VAL A 69 -6.29 -14.01 8.97
C VAL A 69 -4.88 -13.46 9.12
N PHE A 70 -4.49 -13.17 10.36
CA PHE A 70 -3.15 -13.52 10.84
C PHE A 70 -3.30 -14.11 12.24
N GLY A 71 -3.54 -15.43 12.29
CA GLY A 71 -3.55 -16.21 13.52
C GLY A 71 -2.16 -16.22 14.14
N GLY A 72 -1.94 -15.31 15.08
CA GLY A 72 -0.72 -15.22 15.86
C GLY A 72 -0.97 -14.27 17.01
N GLU A 73 -1.55 -14.81 18.08
CA GLU A 73 -1.35 -14.42 19.47
C GLU A 73 -0.96 -12.95 19.66
N ALA A 74 -1.96 -12.10 19.95
CA ALA A 74 -1.74 -10.80 20.56
C ALA A 74 -1.25 -11.01 22.01
N GLU A 75 -0.07 -11.59 22.19
CA GLU A 75 0.60 -11.74 23.47
C GLU A 75 1.79 -10.77 23.54
N ALA A 76 1.70 -9.84 24.49
CA ALA A 76 2.72 -8.96 25.04
C ALA A 76 3.60 -8.16 24.04
N LEU A 77 3.31 -6.86 23.96
CA LEU A 77 4.21 -5.82 23.45
C LEU A 77 5.49 -5.75 24.32
N ASP A 78 6.45 -6.64 24.09
CA ASP A 78 7.77 -6.61 24.72
C ASP A 78 8.83 -6.55 23.60
N ASP A 79 9.45 -5.37 23.43
CA ASP A 79 10.76 -5.04 22.79
C ASP A 79 11.23 -5.78 21.50
N MET A 80 10.36 -6.56 20.87
CA MET A 80 10.62 -7.37 19.66
C MET A 80 10.12 -6.69 18.37
N ASP A 81 9.43 -5.54 18.49
CA ASP A 81 8.73 -4.81 17.42
C ASP A 81 9.62 -4.05 16.42
N LEU A 82 10.96 -4.12 16.54
CA LEU A 82 11.87 -3.54 15.54
C LEU A 82 12.26 -4.53 14.43
N ARG A 83 11.83 -5.79 14.51
CA ARG A 83 12.09 -6.76 13.43
C ARG A 83 11.08 -6.55 12.31
N PRO A 84 11.52 -6.61 11.04
CA PRO A 84 10.57 -6.57 9.93
C PRO A 84 9.58 -7.72 10.11
N LYS A 85 8.28 -7.41 10.02
CA LYS A 85 7.23 -8.43 9.95
C LYS A 85 7.40 -9.15 8.61
N ILE A 86 8.05 -10.31 8.64
CA ILE A 86 8.24 -11.16 7.46
C ILE A 86 7.06 -12.12 7.41
N LEU A 87 6.35 -12.10 6.28
CA LEU A 87 5.33 -13.09 5.96
C LEU A 87 5.93 -14.14 5.00
N HIS A 88 5.74 -15.43 5.29
CA HIS A 88 6.16 -16.57 4.47
C HIS A 88 4.98 -17.20 3.74
#